data_AF-A0A8T6UMH8-F1
#
_entry.id   AF-A0A8T6UMH8-F1
#
_cell.length_a   1.000
_cell.length_b   1.000
_cell.length_c   1.000
_cell.angle_alpha   90.00
_cell.angle_beta   90.00
_cell.angle_gamma   90.00
#
_symmetry.space_group_name_H-M   'P 1'
#
loop_
_entity.id
_entity.type
_entity.pdbx_description
1 polymer ?
#
loop_
_entity_poly.entity_id
_entity_poly.type
_entity_poly.pdbx_seq_one_letter_code
_entity_poly.pdbx_strand_id
1 'polypeptide(L)'
;MVIIFIILPRVQVAFGALVFILFQTFLAIVSSSLPYGLGNVGYTAHLAGVMVGVAIGLVLARKGVEAPGPSASLGRKLDKLEYERMRPLARKPANEARLDALIKEDIPEVKEVLLEDLVSRVRCPQCDSIVMLHRGHTLKCERCEWQLDLRRGRGS
;
A
#
# COMPACT_ATOMS: atom_id res chain seq x y z
N MET A 1 -13.50 4.37 -19.78
CA MET A 1 -13.19 3.17 -18.97
C MET A 1 -12.60 3.56 -17.60
N VAL A 2 -13.24 4.48 -16.87
CA VAL A 2 -12.76 4.95 -15.55
C VAL A 2 -13.47 4.22 -14.41
N ILE A 3 -14.66 3.67 -14.68
CA ILE A 3 -15.58 3.13 -13.67
C ILE A 3 -15.05 1.82 -13.05
N ILE A 4 -14.38 0.96 -13.83
CA ILE A 4 -13.90 -0.35 -13.33
C ILE A 4 -12.78 -0.19 -12.28
N PHE A 5 -11.89 0.79 -12.46
CA PHE A 5 -10.81 1.06 -11.49
C PHE A 5 -11.32 1.62 -10.16
N ILE A 6 -12.53 2.19 -10.13
CA ILE A 6 -13.17 2.69 -8.92
C ILE A 6 -13.85 1.55 -8.13
N ILE A 7 -14.34 0.51 -8.82
CA ILE A 7 -15.16 -0.55 -8.20
C ILE A 7 -14.32 -1.74 -7.70
N LEU A 8 -13.18 -2.06 -8.33
CA LEU A 8 -12.30 -3.16 -7.91
C LEU A 8 -10.88 -2.67 -7.52
N PRO A 9 -10.74 -1.95 -6.39
CA PRO A 9 -9.43 -1.45 -5.93
C PRO A 9 -8.46 -2.57 -5.52
N ARG A 10 -8.93 -3.81 -5.35
CA ARG A 10 -8.11 -4.98 -4.97
C ARG A 10 -7.58 -5.82 -6.14
N VAL A 11 -7.97 -5.52 -7.38
CA VAL A 11 -7.45 -6.25 -8.54
C VAL A 11 -6.18 -5.58 -9.00
N GLN A 12 -5.08 -6.34 -9.02
CA GLN A 12 -3.80 -5.85 -9.53
C GLN A 12 -4.01 -5.28 -10.94
N VAL A 13 -3.64 -4.01 -11.14
CA VAL A 13 -3.80 -3.32 -12.44
C VAL A 13 -3.18 -4.11 -13.59
N ALA A 14 -2.10 -4.86 -13.31
CA ALA A 14 -1.47 -5.78 -14.24
C ALA A 14 -2.41 -6.89 -14.74
N PHE A 15 -3.25 -7.45 -13.87
CA PHE A 15 -4.23 -8.47 -14.24
C PHE A 15 -5.31 -7.89 -15.16
N GLY A 16 -5.81 -6.69 -14.85
CA GLY A 16 -6.76 -5.98 -15.70
C GLY A 16 -6.19 -5.68 -17.09
N ALA A 17 -4.95 -5.21 -17.14
CA ALA A 17 -4.24 -4.97 -18.40
C ALA A 17 -4.06 -6.27 -19.21
N LEU A 18 -3.71 -7.38 -18.56
CA LEU A 18 -3.51 -8.67 -19.22
C LEU A 18 -4.82 -9.22 -19.82
N VAL A 19 -5.91 -9.24 -19.04
CA VAL A 19 -7.22 -9.66 -19.53
C VAL A 19 -7.69 -8.81 -20.69
N PHE A 20 -7.41 -7.50 -20.64
CA PHE A 20 -7.76 -6.57 -21.70
C PHE A 20 -6.98 -6.83 -23.00
N ILE A 21 -5.67 -7.08 -22.92
CA ILE A 21 -4.84 -7.44 -24.07
C ILE A 21 -5.33 -8.74 -24.71
N LEU A 22 -5.65 -9.75 -23.88
CA LEU A 22 -6.19 -11.02 -24.37
C LEU A 22 -7.54 -10.82 -25.08
N PHE A 23 -8.44 -10.05 -24.48
CA PHE A 23 -9.76 -9.77 -25.04
C PHE A 23 -9.68 -8.99 -26.36
N GLN A 24 -8.81 -7.98 -26.44
CA GLN A 24 -8.59 -7.22 -27.67
C GLN A 24 -7.95 -8.06 -28.77
N THR A 25 -6.99 -8.93 -28.42
CA THR A 25 -6.35 -9.82 -29.39
C THR A 25 -7.34 -10.84 -29.92
N PHE A 26 -8.19 -11.39 -29.05
CA PHE A 26 -9.29 -12.27 -29.46
C PHE A 26 -10.26 -11.56 -30.41
N LEU A 27 -10.71 -10.35 -30.06
CA LEU A 27 -11.60 -9.57 -30.91
C LEU A 27 -10.99 -9.19 -32.25
N ALA A 28 -9.68 -8.89 -32.31
CA ALA A 28 -8.97 -8.60 -33.55
C ALA A 28 -8.90 -9.83 -34.47
N ILE A 29 -8.72 -11.04 -33.90
CA ILE A 29 -8.74 -12.29 -34.66
C ILE A 29 -10.15 -12.57 -35.18
N VAL A 30 -11.18 -12.44 -34.34
CA VAL A 30 -12.58 -12.66 -34.73
C VAL A 30 -13.08 -11.61 -35.74
N SER A 31 -12.63 -10.36 -35.65
CA SER A 31 -13.01 -9.33 -36.63
C SER A 31 -12.30 -9.50 -37.97
N SER A 32 -11.08 -10.06 -37.98
CA SER A 32 -10.35 -10.37 -39.21
C SER A 32 -10.93 -11.52 -40.03
N SER A 33 -11.79 -12.36 -39.43
CA SER A 33 -12.47 -13.47 -40.10
C SER A 33 -13.89 -13.15 -40.61
N LEU A 34 -14.38 -11.93 -40.35
CA LEU A 34 -15.67 -11.44 -40.83
C LEU A 34 -15.49 -10.57 -42.09
N PRO A 35 -16.39 -10.65 -43.09
CA PRO A 35 -16.22 -9.99 -44.40
C PRO A 35 -16.33 -8.45 -44.37
N TYR A 36 -16.74 -7.87 -43.23
CA TYR A 36 -16.77 -6.42 -43.03
C TYR A 36 -15.54 -6.00 -42.22
N GLY A 37 -14.45 -5.70 -42.91
CA GLY A 37 -13.18 -5.27 -42.32
C GLY A 37 -13.28 -3.90 -41.64
N LEU A 38 -13.71 -3.88 -40.38
CA LEU A 38 -13.53 -2.73 -39.49
C LEU A 38 -12.06 -2.69 -39.07
N GLY A 39 -11.33 -1.70 -39.59
CA GLY A 39 -9.87 -1.63 -39.54
C GLY A 39 -9.24 -1.75 -38.13
N ASN A 40 -8.08 -2.40 -38.10
CA ASN A 40 -7.23 -2.68 -36.92
C ASN A 40 -6.65 -1.44 -36.19
N VAL A 41 -7.13 -0.24 -36.49
CA VAL A 41 -6.63 1.02 -35.88
C VAL A 41 -6.90 1.04 -34.37
N GLY A 42 -8.05 0.49 -33.95
CA GLY A 42 -8.37 0.35 -32.52
C GLY A 42 -7.42 -0.59 -31.78
N TYR A 43 -7.12 -1.76 -32.35
CA TYR A 43 -6.20 -2.74 -31.76
C TYR A 43 -4.77 -2.18 -31.67
N THR A 44 -4.27 -1.59 -32.76
CA THR A 44 -2.91 -1.02 -32.82
C THR A 44 -2.72 0.14 -31.85
N ALA A 45 -3.72 1.02 -31.68
CA ALA A 45 -3.65 2.13 -30.72
C ALA A 45 -3.57 1.65 -29.27
N HIS A 46 -4.33 0.61 -28.89
CA HIS A 46 -4.30 0.09 -27.53
C HIS A 46 -3.03 -0.73 -27.26
N LEU A 47 -2.56 -1.52 -28.23
CA LEU A 47 -1.28 -2.22 -28.13
C LEU A 47 -0.12 -1.23 -27.98
N ALA A 48 -0.13 -0.13 -28.76
CA ALA A 48 0.85 0.94 -28.63
C ALA A 48 0.78 1.61 -27.25
N GLY A 49 -0.42 1.90 -26.74
CA GLY A 49 -0.61 2.45 -25.40
C GLY A 49 -0.06 1.55 -24.29
N VAL A 50 -0.29 0.24 -24.37
CA VAL A 50 0.27 -0.75 -23.44
C VAL A 50 1.80 -0.75 -23.50
N MET A 51 2.38 -0.82 -24.70
CA MET A 51 3.83 -0.85 -24.88
C MET A 51 4.51 0.41 -24.33
N VAL A 52 3.92 1.58 -24.59
CA VAL A 52 4.41 2.87 -24.05
C VAL A 52 4.29 2.89 -22.53
N GLY A 53 3.18 2.44 -21.96
CA GLY A 53 2.99 2.35 -20.51
C GLY A 53 4.01 1.45 -19.83
N VAL A 54 4.32 0.28 -20.41
CA VAL A 54 5.35 -0.64 -19.92
C VAL A 54 6.75 0.00 -20.00
N ALA A 55 7.08 0.67 -21.11
CA ALA A 55 8.36 1.34 -21.28
C ALA A 55 8.56 2.45 -20.24
N ILE A 56 7.54 3.30 -20.03
CA ILE A 56 7.57 4.36 -19.02
C ILE A 56 7.70 3.76 -17.62
N GLY A 57 6.93 2.71 -17.30
CA GLY A 57 7.01 2.01 -16.02
C GLY A 57 8.39 1.42 -15.73
N LEU A 58 9.03 0.80 -16.72
CA LEU A 58 10.40 0.28 -16.61
C LEU A 58 11.43 1.39 -16.39
N VAL A 59 11.31 2.52 -17.07
CA VAL A 59 12.21 3.68 -16.90
C VAL A 59 12.07 4.28 -15.52
N LEU A 60 10.83 4.43 -15.01
CA LEU A 60 10.56 4.92 -13.66
C LEU A 60 11.10 3.97 -12.58
N ALA A 61 10.88 2.66 -12.75
CA ALA A 61 11.42 1.65 -11.83
C ALA A 61 12.95 1.68 -11.78
N ARG A 62 13.62 1.84 -12.93
CA ARG A 62 15.10 2.00 -12.99
C ARG A 62 15.61 3.28 -12.34
N LYS A 63 14.79 4.33 -12.29
CA LYS A 63 15.11 5.59 -11.60
C LYS A 63 14.84 5.52 -10.09
N GLY A 64 14.49 4.36 -9.55
CA GLY A 64 14.20 4.18 -8.12
C GLY A 64 12.86 4.79 -7.70
N VAL A 65 11.98 5.10 -8.67
CA VAL A 65 10.60 5.46 -8.36
C VAL A 65 9.87 4.16 -8.05
N GLU A 66 9.84 3.82 -6.76
CA GLU A 66 9.05 2.69 -6.28
C GLU A 66 7.57 2.96 -6.58
N ALA A 67 6.94 2.03 -7.29
CA ALA A 67 5.48 2.04 -7.38
C ALA A 67 4.92 1.94 -5.96
N PRO A 68 3.77 2.59 -5.65
CA PRO A 68 3.06 2.34 -4.39
C PRO A 68 2.62 0.88 -4.36
N GLY A 69 3.50 0.01 -3.88
CA GLY A 69 3.20 -1.39 -3.66
C GLY A 69 2.27 -1.48 -2.45
N PRO A 70 1.27 -2.38 -2.46
CA PRO A 70 0.63 -2.76 -1.22
C PRO A 70 1.71 -3.44 -0.35
N SER A 71 2.23 -2.65 0.60
CA SER A 71 3.01 -2.89 1.83
C SER A 71 3.48 -4.31 2.22
N ALA A 72 3.77 -5.23 1.30
CA ALA A 72 4.23 -6.59 1.62
C ALA A 72 5.60 -6.61 2.32
N SER A 73 6.46 -5.61 2.10
CA SER A 73 7.74 -5.48 2.82
C SER A 73 7.62 -4.80 4.18
N LEU A 74 6.54 -4.04 4.44
CA LEU A 74 6.26 -3.45 5.75
C LEU A 74 5.56 -4.44 6.68
N GLY A 75 4.59 -5.21 6.16
CA GLY A 75 3.88 -6.24 6.92
C GLY A 75 4.79 -7.24 7.63
N ARG A 76 5.88 -7.67 6.97
CA ARG A 76 6.86 -8.61 7.54
C ARG A 76 7.79 -7.99 8.59
N LYS A 77 7.89 -6.64 8.65
CA LYS A 77 8.67 -5.90 9.66
C LYS A 77 7.83 -5.55 10.88
N LEU A 78 6.53 -5.30 10.70
CA LEU A 78 5.57 -4.99 11.76
C LEU A 78 5.41 -6.16 12.75
N ASP A 79 5.52 -7.40 12.29
CA ASP A 79 5.37 -8.58 13.16
C ASP A 79 6.51 -8.74 14.19
N LYS A 80 7.60 -7.98 14.05
CA LYS A 80 8.74 -7.94 14.99
C LYS A 80 8.70 -6.76 15.96
N LEU A 81 7.62 -5.98 15.97
CA LEU A 81 7.46 -4.84 16.85
C LEU A 81 6.87 -5.26 18.21
N GLU A 82 7.37 -4.63 19.26
CA GLU A 82 6.93 -4.80 20.64
C GLU A 82 5.89 -3.71 20.95
N TYR A 83 4.65 -3.97 20.54
CA TYR A 83 3.53 -3.03 20.69
C TYR A 83 3.20 -2.72 22.15
N GLU A 84 3.55 -3.59 23.10
CA GLU A 84 3.35 -3.32 24.53
C GLU A 84 4.06 -2.05 25.01
N ARG A 85 5.16 -1.64 24.35
CA ARG A 85 5.84 -0.37 24.64
C ARG A 85 4.96 0.86 24.42
N MET A 86 3.86 0.73 23.67
CA MET A 86 2.89 1.80 23.45
C MET A 86 1.85 1.93 24.56
N ARG A 87 1.75 1.01 25.53
CA ARG A 87 0.85 1.12 26.69
C ARG A 87 0.90 2.48 27.41
N PRO A 88 2.08 3.03 27.78
CA PRO A 88 2.15 4.33 28.46
C PRO A 88 1.61 5.51 27.63
N LEU A 89 1.47 5.33 26.32
CA LEU A 89 0.95 6.32 25.38
C LEU A 89 -0.58 6.22 25.22
N ALA A 90 -1.16 5.05 25.49
CA ALA A 90 -2.59 4.77 25.40
C ALA A 90 -3.37 5.27 26.64
N ARG A 91 -3.17 6.52 27.08
CA ARG A 91 -3.76 7.05 28.32
C ARG A 91 -5.29 7.13 28.34
N LYS A 92 -5.94 7.05 27.18
CA LYS A 92 -7.39 7.09 27.04
C LYS A 92 -7.92 5.67 26.93
N PRO A 93 -9.06 5.31 27.56
CA PRO A 93 -9.62 3.96 27.49
C PRO A 93 -9.93 3.52 26.04
N ALA A 94 -10.30 4.47 25.17
CA ALA A 94 -10.50 4.22 23.75
C ALA A 94 -9.20 3.86 22.99
N ASN A 95 -8.04 4.33 23.46
CA ASN A 95 -6.75 4.02 22.88
C ASN A 95 -6.22 2.68 23.39
N GLU A 96 -6.52 2.31 24.65
CA GLU A 96 -6.16 0.98 25.20
C GLU A 96 -6.87 -0.15 24.44
N ALA A 97 -8.18 -0.04 24.23
CA ALA A 97 -8.94 -1.05 23.50
C ALA A 97 -8.40 -1.28 22.07
N ARG A 98 -7.86 -0.23 21.44
CA ARG A 98 -7.25 -0.29 20.12
C ARG A 98 -5.85 -0.87 20.14
N LEU A 99 -5.07 -0.56 21.17
CA LEU A 99 -3.78 -1.20 21.39
C LEU A 99 -3.96 -2.71 21.62
N ASP A 100 -4.97 -3.11 22.39
CA ASP A 100 -5.30 -4.52 22.60
C ASP A 100 -5.74 -5.20 21.30
N ALA A 101 -6.51 -4.52 20.45
CA ALA A 101 -6.86 -5.01 19.13
C ALA A 101 -5.63 -5.18 18.23
N LEU A 102 -4.71 -4.20 18.24
CA LEU A 102 -3.45 -4.25 17.48
C LEU A 102 -2.55 -5.41 17.94
N ILE A 103 -2.49 -5.70 19.24
CA ILE A 103 -1.69 -6.80 19.81
C ILE A 103 -2.27 -8.17 19.43
N LYS A 104 -3.59 -8.30 19.39
CA LYS A 104 -4.29 -9.57 19.11
C LYS A 104 -4.44 -9.88 17.62
N GLU A 105 -4.37 -8.88 16.76
CA GLU A 105 -4.48 -9.05 15.32
C GLU A 105 -3.30 -9.90 14.81
N ASP A 106 -3.55 -10.79 13.86
CA ASP A 106 -2.50 -11.62 13.23
C ASP A 106 -2.21 -11.16 11.80
N ILE A 107 -3.17 -10.46 11.17
CA ILE A 107 -3.07 -10.03 9.77
C ILE A 107 -2.19 -8.78 9.68
N PRO A 108 -1.03 -8.83 8.99
CA PRO A 108 -0.05 -7.75 8.99
C PRO A 108 -0.56 -6.47 8.33
N GLU A 109 -1.39 -6.56 7.29
CA GLU A 109 -1.99 -5.40 6.63
C GLU A 109 -2.98 -4.68 7.56
N VAL A 110 -3.70 -5.42 8.41
CA VAL A 110 -4.64 -4.86 9.38
C VAL A 110 -3.86 -4.22 10.54
N LYS A 111 -2.75 -4.84 10.99
CA LYS A 111 -1.84 -4.25 11.99
C LYS A 111 -1.32 -2.89 11.53
N GLU A 112 -0.95 -2.74 10.26
CA GLU A 112 -0.45 -1.47 9.71
C GLU A 112 -1.49 -0.35 9.86
N VAL A 113 -2.72 -0.60 9.41
CA VAL A 113 -3.82 0.37 9.50
C VAL A 113 -4.17 0.70 10.95
N LEU A 114 -4.22 -0.31 11.83
CA LEU A 114 -4.49 -0.12 13.25
C LEU A 114 -3.37 0.69 13.93
N LEU A 115 -2.12 0.45 13.56
CA LEU A 115 -0.97 1.20 14.06
C LEU A 115 -1.04 2.67 13.62
N GLU A 116 -1.30 2.94 12.35
CA GLU A 116 -1.45 4.31 11.83
C GLU A 116 -2.59 5.06 12.52
N ASP A 117 -3.75 4.44 12.67
CA ASP A 117 -4.90 5.03 13.36
C ASP A 117 -4.61 5.28 14.85
N LEU A 118 -3.87 4.38 15.52
CA LEU A 118 -3.44 4.58 16.91
C LEU A 118 -2.44 5.73 17.04
N VAL A 119 -1.41 5.78 16.18
CA VAL A 119 -0.38 6.83 16.20
C VAL A 119 -0.99 8.22 15.97
N SER A 120 -1.99 8.33 15.08
CA SER A 120 -2.68 9.59 14.82
C SER A 120 -3.41 10.20 16.04
N ARG A 121 -3.70 9.38 17.06
CA ARG A 121 -4.49 9.75 18.24
C ARG A 121 -3.65 9.86 19.50
N VAL A 122 -2.48 9.25 19.50
CA VAL A 122 -1.53 9.31 20.60
C VAL A 122 -0.86 10.69 20.61
N ARG A 123 -0.58 11.18 21.82
CA ARG A 123 0.17 12.42 22.05
C ARG A 123 1.51 12.14 22.70
N CYS A 124 2.48 13.01 22.45
CA CYS A 124 3.77 12.94 23.11
C CYS A 124 3.59 13.07 24.63
N PRO A 125 4.12 12.15 25.45
CA PRO A 125 3.94 12.21 26.91
C PRO A 125 4.69 13.39 27.56
N GLN A 126 5.62 14.03 26.85
CA GLN A 126 6.50 15.07 27.37
C GLN A 126 6.07 16.49 26.97
N CYS A 127 5.46 16.69 25.80
CA CYS A 127 5.05 18.02 25.32
C CYS A 127 3.66 18.09 24.68
N ASP A 128 2.89 16.99 24.73
CA ASP A 128 1.53 16.86 24.22
C ASP A 128 1.34 17.17 22.71
N SER A 129 2.45 17.29 21.96
CA SER A 129 2.39 17.43 20.51
C SER A 129 2.07 16.10 19.83
N ILE A 130 1.78 16.20 18.52
CA ILE A 130 1.55 15.04 17.66
C ILE A 130 2.87 14.26 17.54
N VAL A 131 2.77 12.92 17.58
CA VAL A 131 3.88 12.00 17.31
C VAL A 131 3.74 11.43 15.91
N MET A 132 4.86 11.18 15.24
CA MET A 132 4.88 10.59 13.91
C MET A 132 5.65 9.27 13.91
N LEU A 133 5.15 8.30 13.13
CA LEU A 133 5.84 7.04 12.91
C LEU A 133 6.95 7.24 11.85
N HIS A 134 8.19 7.13 12.30
CA HIS A 134 9.37 7.16 11.45
C HIS A 134 9.85 5.75 11.13
N ARG A 135 10.16 5.51 9.85
CA ARG A 135 10.74 4.26 9.33
C ARG A 135 9.94 3.00 9.68
N GLY A 136 8.66 3.14 10.03
CA GLY A 136 7.76 2.04 10.39
C GLY A 136 8.03 1.37 11.73
N HIS A 137 8.86 1.95 12.61
CA HIS A 137 9.20 1.34 13.90
C HIS A 137 9.55 2.32 15.03
N THR A 138 9.81 3.59 14.73
CA THR A 138 10.18 4.57 15.76
C THR A 138 9.11 5.65 15.83
N LEU A 139 8.52 5.88 16.99
CA LEU A 139 7.66 7.04 17.22
C LEU A 139 8.55 8.21 17.61
N LYS A 140 8.50 9.30 16.85
CA LYS A 140 9.28 10.51 17.14
C LYS A 140 8.36 11.72 17.30
N CYS A 141 8.67 12.52 18.31
CA CYS A 141 8.11 13.85 18.49
C CYS A 141 9.03 14.88 17.84
N GLU A 142 8.50 15.72 16.96
CA GLU A 142 9.29 16.78 16.29
C GLU A 142 9.56 17.99 17.20
N ARG A 143 8.77 18.16 18.28
CA ARG A 143 8.83 19.35 19.13
C ARG A 143 9.79 19.21 20.31
N CYS A 144 9.88 18.03 20.92
CA CYS A 144 10.70 17.79 22.12
C CYS A 144 11.73 16.65 21.95
N GLU A 145 11.94 16.20 20.72
CA GLU A 145 12.88 15.13 20.34
C GLU A 145 12.67 13.78 21.04
N TRP A 146 11.58 13.63 21.79
CA TRP A 146 11.19 12.37 22.41
C TRP A 146 11.04 11.29 21.34
N GLN A 147 11.60 10.12 21.62
CA GLN A 147 11.57 8.99 20.72
C GLN A 147 11.30 7.68 21.46
N LEU A 148 10.52 6.80 20.85
CA LEU A 148 10.27 5.45 21.32
C LEU A 148 10.51 4.46 20.18
N ASP A 149 11.46 3.55 20.38
CA ASP A 149 11.70 2.45 19.45
C ASP A 149 10.81 1.25 19.81
N LEU A 150 9.99 0.86 18.85
CA LEU A 150 9.08 -0.29 18.93
C LEU A 150 9.77 -1.59 18.52
N ARG A 151 11.02 -1.58 18.05
CA ARG A 151 11.75 -2.83 17.76
C ARG A 151 11.98 -3.58 19.06
N ARG A 152 11.76 -4.90 19.01
CA ARG A 152 12.16 -5.83 20.07
C ARG A 152 13.63 -5.56 20.41
N GLY A 153 13.89 -5.08 21.61
CA GLY A 153 15.27 -4.92 22.09
C GLY A 153 15.93 -6.28 22.02
N ARG A 154 17.16 -6.36 21.48
CA ARG A 154 18.02 -7.51 21.80
C ARG A 154 18.19 -7.47 23.31
N GLY A 155 17.52 -8.38 24.02
CA GLY A 155 17.79 -8.60 25.43
C GLY A 155 19.30 -8.85 25.57
N SER A 156 19.94 -8.04 26.40
CA SER A 156 21.12 -8.42 27.15
C SER A 156 20.75 -9.49 28.18
#